data_AF-A0A2D0J713-F1
#
_entry.id   AF-A0A2D0J713-F1
#
_cell.length_a   1.000
_cell.length_b   1.000
_cell.length_c   1.000
_cell.angle_alpha   90.00
_cell.angle_beta   90.00
_cell.angle_gamma   90.00
#
_symmetry.space_group_name_H-M   'P 1'
#
loop_
_entity.id
_entity.type
_entity.pdbx_description
1 polymer ?
#
loop_
_entity_poly.entity_id
_entity_poly.type
_entity_poly.pdbx_seq_one_letter_code
_entity_poly.pdbx_strand_id
1 'polypeptide(L)'
;MYVSRYKELGIAFTNNILHFKCYGLNEKNELTYQFFIPYLSLFNSEKDKAYILAFMSKYLLQGKEAVSSVDFKRQERLPWLRKQIKPADWETQITAILAELDRLGPPKGTIDSK
;
A
#
# COMPACT_ATOMS: atom_id res chain seq x y z
N MET A 1 4.85 8.53 -6.10
CA MET A 1 3.66 7.99 -5.42
C MET A 1 3.55 6.50 -5.75
N TYR A 2 2.90 5.70 -4.90
CA TYR A 2 2.79 4.25 -5.10
C TYR A 2 1.34 3.75 -4.90
N VAL A 3 0.91 2.82 -5.75
CA VAL A 3 -0.45 2.26 -5.81
C VAL A 3 -0.39 0.75 -6.00
N SER A 4 -1.36 0.04 -5.46
CA SER A 4 -1.61 -1.37 -5.82
C SER A 4 -3.11 -1.60 -5.82
N ARG A 5 -3.64 -2.31 -6.81
CA ARG A 5 -5.03 -2.78 -6.76
C ARG A 5 -5.12 -3.95 -5.79
N TYR A 6 -6.27 -4.12 -5.14
CA TYR A 6 -6.49 -5.26 -4.23
C TYR A 6 -6.13 -6.62 -4.87
N LYS A 7 -6.43 -6.80 -6.16
CA LYS A 7 -6.13 -8.03 -6.91
C LYS A 7 -4.63 -8.24 -7.23
N GLU A 8 -3.84 -7.17 -7.23
CA GLU A 8 -2.43 -7.15 -7.68
C GLU A 8 -1.46 -6.94 -6.51
N LEU A 9 -2.00 -6.86 -5.29
CA LEU A 9 -1.22 -6.64 -4.09
C LEU A 9 -0.31 -7.83 -3.80
N GLY A 10 0.97 -7.67 -4.12
CA GLY A 10 2.01 -8.61 -3.72
C GLY A 10 2.24 -8.53 -2.21
N ILE A 11 2.30 -9.68 -1.55
CA ILE A 11 2.60 -9.78 -0.13
C ILE A 11 3.90 -10.57 0.02
N ALA A 12 4.81 -10.04 0.83
CA ALA A 12 5.98 -10.77 1.29
C ALA A 12 6.03 -10.77 2.81
N PHE A 13 6.45 -11.89 3.40
CA PHE A 13 6.66 -12.02 4.83
C PHE A 13 8.12 -12.39 5.08
N THR A 14 8.87 -11.46 5.67
CA THR A 14 10.31 -11.59 5.89
C THR A 14 10.67 -11.02 7.24
N ASN A 15 11.51 -11.70 8.02
CA ASN A 15 11.93 -11.28 9.36
C ASN A 15 10.75 -10.93 10.31
N ASN A 16 9.65 -11.69 10.23
CA ASN A 16 8.40 -11.43 10.95
C ASN A 16 7.74 -10.08 10.66
N ILE A 17 8.04 -9.49 9.50
CA ILE A 17 7.46 -8.23 9.03
C ILE A 17 6.67 -8.51 7.76
N LEU A 18 5.46 -7.95 7.68
CA LEU A 18 4.62 -8.00 6.49
C LEU A 18 4.95 -6.83 5.57
N HIS A 19 5.23 -7.14 4.31
CA HIS A 19 5.58 -6.19 3.27
C HIS A 19 4.51 -6.21 2.19
N PHE A 20 4.03 -5.03 1.83
CA PHE A 20 3.04 -4.84 0.77
C PHE A 20 3.69 -4.23 -0.46
N LYS A 21 3.69 -4.95 -1.58
CA LYS A 21 4.27 -4.46 -2.84
C LYS A 21 3.31 -3.45 -3.49
N CYS A 22 3.81 -2.24 -3.67
CA CYS A 22 3.11 -1.15 -4.37
C CYS A 22 3.93 -0.70 -5.57
N TYR A 23 3.25 -0.25 -6.63
CA TYR A 23 3.85 0.15 -7.90
C TYR A 23 3.84 1.66 -8.06
N GLY A 24 4.84 2.21 -8.74
CA GLY A 24 4.96 3.64 -9.01
C GLY A 24 5.69 3.89 -10.32
N LEU A 25 5.82 5.16 -10.69
CA LEU A 25 6.67 5.59 -11.79
C LEU A 25 7.91 6.29 -11.24
N ASN A 26 9.08 6.00 -11.83
CA ASN A 26 10.31 6.73 -11.56
C ASN A 26 10.37 8.06 -12.34
N GLU A 27 11.46 8.81 -12.21
CA GLU A 27 11.64 10.10 -12.91
C GLU A 27 11.63 10.00 -14.44
N LYS A 28 11.84 8.80 -14.98
CA LYS A 28 11.81 8.49 -16.42
C LYS A 28 10.45 7.94 -16.89
N ASN A 29 9.44 7.94 -16.03
CA ASN A 29 8.13 7.32 -16.25
C ASN A 29 8.18 5.80 -16.45
N GLU A 30 9.19 5.12 -15.91
CA GLU A 30 9.29 3.66 -15.95
C GLU A 30 8.62 3.05 -14.71
N LEU A 31 7.92 1.93 -14.91
CA LEU A 31 7.24 1.20 -13.84
C LEU A 31 8.26 0.62 -12.85
N THR A 32 8.12 0.98 -11.58
CA THR A 32 8.93 0.51 -10.46
C THR A 32 8.04 0.00 -9.33
N TYR A 33 8.62 -0.59 -8.29
CA TYR A 33 7.91 -1.02 -7.10
C TYR A 33 8.64 -0.68 -5.81
N GLN A 34 7.88 -0.53 -4.73
CA GLN A 34 8.38 -0.36 -3.37
C GLN A 34 7.54 -1.19 -2.40
N PHE A 35 8.18 -1.70 -1.34
CA PHE A 35 7.48 -2.36 -0.25
C PHE A 35 7.03 -1.34 0.79
N PHE A 36 5.72 -1.27 1.03
CA PHE A 36 5.15 -0.61 2.17
C PHE A 36 5.21 -1.53 3.40
N ILE A 37 5.78 -1.03 4.49
CA ILE A 37 5.90 -1.73 5.77
C ILE A 37 5.02 -1.02 6.78
N PRO A 38 4.02 -1.70 7.38
CA PRO A 38 3.22 -1.10 8.43
C PRO A 38 4.05 -0.76 9.66
N TYR A 39 3.87 0.45 10.18
CA TYR A 39 4.53 0.90 11.40
C TYR A 39 3.75 0.39 12.64
N LEU A 40 4.15 -0.76 13.16
CA LEU A 40 3.44 -1.46 14.25
C LEU A 40 3.88 -1.04 15.67
N SER A 41 4.94 -0.26 15.83
CA SER A 41 5.49 0.09 17.16
C SER A 41 4.61 1.04 17.99
N LEU A 42 3.51 1.55 17.43
CA LEU A 42 2.49 2.28 18.17
C LEU A 42 1.59 1.36 19.02
N PHE A 43 1.66 0.05 18.80
CA PHE A 43 0.84 -0.94 19.50
C PHE A 43 1.67 -1.65 20.57
N ASN A 44 1.19 -1.60 21.82
CA ASN A 44 1.94 -2.03 22.99
C ASN A 44 1.99 -3.55 23.17
N SER A 45 0.98 -4.30 22.70
CA SER A 45 0.91 -5.75 22.85
C SER A 45 1.06 -6.48 21.51
N GLU A 46 1.65 -7.68 21.55
CA GLU A 46 1.73 -8.58 20.38
C GLU A 46 0.34 -8.95 19.87
N LYS A 47 -0.66 -9.01 20.75
CA LYS A 47 -2.06 -9.23 20.40
C LYS A 47 -2.60 -8.08 19.54
N ASP A 48 -2.35 -6.82 19.92
CA ASP A 48 -2.79 -5.66 19.16
C ASP A 48 -2.09 -5.56 17.80
N LYS A 49 -0.79 -5.88 17.76
CA LYS A 49 -0.01 -5.96 16.51
C LYS A 49 -0.59 -7.03 15.58
N ALA A 50 -0.95 -8.20 16.09
CA ALA A 50 -1.58 -9.25 15.31
C ALA A 50 -2.96 -8.82 14.76
N TYR A 51 -3.78 -8.16 15.58
CA TYR A 51 -5.09 -7.66 15.14
C TYR A 51 -4.99 -6.61 14.04
N ILE A 52 -4.13 -5.60 14.21
CA ILE A 52 -4.01 -4.55 13.20
C ILE A 52 -3.44 -5.14 11.90
N LEU A 53 -2.54 -6.11 11.99
CA LEU A 53 -2.01 -6.80 10.82
C LEU A 53 -3.10 -7.60 10.10
N ALA A 54 -3.91 -8.35 10.82
CA ALA A 54 -5.05 -9.08 10.27
C ALA A 54 -6.07 -8.12 9.62
N PHE A 55 -6.35 -6.99 10.27
CA PHE A 55 -7.21 -5.94 9.72
C PHE A 55 -6.64 -5.39 8.41
N MET A 56 -5.37 -4.98 8.37
CA MET A 56 -4.73 -4.44 7.17
C MET A 56 -4.71 -5.46 6.04
N SER A 57 -4.32 -6.71 6.31
CA SER A 57 -4.32 -7.77 5.30
C SER A 57 -5.71 -8.00 4.74
N LYS A 58 -6.74 -8.09 5.59
CA LYS A 58 -8.11 -8.29 5.12
C LYS A 58 -8.61 -7.08 4.31
N TYR A 59 -8.39 -5.85 4.79
CA TYR A 59 -8.76 -4.63 4.09
C TYR A 59 -8.07 -4.52 2.72
N LEU A 60 -6.78 -4.82 2.65
CA LEU A 60 -5.98 -4.70 1.44
C LEU A 60 -6.19 -5.86 0.45
N LEU A 61 -6.68 -7.02 0.89
CA LEU A 61 -6.96 -8.15 -0.01
C LEU A 61 -8.43 -8.19 -0.47
N GLN A 62 -9.35 -7.87 0.44
CA GLN A 62 -10.79 -8.08 0.22
C GLN A 62 -11.57 -6.76 0.12
N GLY A 63 -10.90 -5.62 0.35
CA GLY A 63 -11.50 -4.31 0.30
C GLY A 63 -12.14 -3.85 1.60
N LYS A 64 -12.59 -2.59 1.60
CA LYS A 64 -13.11 -1.92 2.80
C LYS A 64 -14.31 -2.64 3.43
N GLU A 65 -15.24 -3.09 2.59
CA GLU A 65 -16.49 -3.74 3.02
C GLU A 65 -16.26 -5.06 3.76
N ALA A 66 -15.08 -5.68 3.58
CA ALA A 66 -14.73 -6.93 4.24
C ALA A 66 -14.34 -6.76 5.72
N VAL A 67 -13.99 -5.55 6.13
CA VAL A 67 -13.55 -5.26 7.51
C VAL A 67 -14.47 -4.31 8.27
N SER A 68 -15.26 -3.49 7.57
CA SER A 68 -16.16 -2.52 8.19
C SER A 68 -17.20 -2.04 7.18
N SER A 69 -18.41 -1.77 7.66
CA SER A 69 -19.46 -1.05 6.93
C SER A 69 -19.32 0.47 7.03
N VAL A 70 -18.35 0.97 7.81
CA VAL A 70 -18.10 2.40 8.02
C VAL A 70 -17.15 2.92 6.94
N ASP A 71 -17.53 4.02 6.30
CA ASP A 71 -16.65 4.74 5.37
C ASP A 71 -15.58 5.52 6.14
N PHE A 72 -14.44 4.88 6.39
CA PHE A 72 -13.33 5.51 7.10
C PHE A 72 -12.74 6.65 6.28
N LYS A 73 -13.02 7.89 6.71
CA LYS A 73 -12.35 9.07 6.17
C LYS A 73 -11.02 9.26 6.87
N ARG A 74 -10.01 9.67 6.10
CA ARG A 74 -8.72 10.08 6.66
C ARG A 74 -8.99 11.22 7.65
N GLN A 75 -8.58 11.04 8.90
CA GLN A 75 -8.73 12.08 9.92
C GLN A 75 -8.08 13.38 9.42
N GLU A 76 -8.89 14.43 9.33
CA GLU A 76 -8.40 15.74 8.93
C GLU A 76 -7.48 16.28 10.02
N ARG A 77 -6.17 16.16 9.79
CA ARG A 77 -5.18 16.90 10.57
C ARG A 77 -4.98 18.27 9.97
N LEU A 78 -4.60 19.25 10.80
CA LEU A 78 -4.24 20.57 10.33
C LEU A 78 -3.08 20.47 9.31
N PRO A 79 -3.11 21.20 8.18
CA PRO A 79 -2.16 21.03 7.08
C PRO A 79 -0.68 21.08 7.50
N TRP A 80 -0.33 21.92 8.47
CA TRP A 80 1.04 22.06 8.98
C TRP A 80 1.53 20.86 9.81
N LEU A 81 0.62 20.01 10.30
CA LEU A 81 0.97 18.73 10.94
C LEU A 81 1.04 17.58 9.91
N ARG A 82 0.68 17.81 8.64
CA ARG A 82 0.74 16.80 7.59
C ARG A 82 2.14 16.80 6.98
N LYS A 83 2.98 15.84 7.38
CA LYS A 83 4.26 15.56 6.70
C LYS A 83 4.09 15.06 5.25
N GLN A 84 2.90 14.59 4.89
CA GLN A 84 2.57 14.10 3.55
C GLN A 84 1.29 14.76 3.05
N ILE A 85 1.47 15.85 2.30
CA ILE A 85 0.39 16.56 1.59
C ILE A 85 -0.02 15.71 0.38
N LYS A 86 -1.33 15.58 0.13
CA LYS A 86 -1.84 14.92 -1.08
C LYS A 86 -1.38 15.74 -2.30
N PRO A 87 -0.61 15.18 -3.25
CA PRO A 87 -0.23 15.87 -4.48
C PRO A 87 -1.46 16.38 -5.25
N ALA A 88 -1.33 17.52 -5.92
CA ALA A 88 -2.43 18.13 -6.69
C ALA A 88 -2.86 17.27 -7.89
N ASP A 89 -1.90 16.56 -8.48
CA ASP A 89 -2.02 15.66 -9.62
C ASP A 89 -2.24 14.20 -9.20
N TRP A 90 -2.69 13.96 -7.96
CA TRP A 90 -2.85 12.62 -7.40
C TRP A 90 -3.65 11.67 -8.29
N GLU A 91 -4.84 12.06 -8.77
CA GLU A 91 -5.69 11.18 -9.60
C GLU A 91 -5.00 10.86 -10.94
N THR A 92 -4.31 11.84 -11.52
CA THR A 92 -3.54 11.69 -12.75
C THR A 92 -2.38 10.71 -12.56
N GLN A 93 -1.64 10.83 -11.44
CA GLN A 93 -0.57 9.90 -11.10
C GLN A 93 -1.10 8.47 -10.90
N ILE A 94 -2.26 8.29 -10.25
CA ILE A 94 -2.85 6.96 -10.04
C ILE A 94 -3.15 6.35 -11.40
N THR A 95 -3.84 7.12 -12.25
CA THR A 95 -4.25 6.68 -13.57
C THR A 95 -3.05 6.29 -14.42
N ALA A 96 -1.98 7.09 -14.40
CA ALA A 96 -0.74 6.80 -15.15
C ALA A 96 -0.05 5.52 -14.65
N ILE A 97 0.09 5.33 -13.33
CA ILE A 97 0.70 4.12 -12.75
C ILE A 97 -0.10 2.88 -13.14
N LEU A 98 -1.43 2.94 -13.01
CA LEU A 98 -2.30 1.81 -13.31
C LEU A 98 -2.31 1.47 -14.81
N ALA A 99 -2.32 2.47 -15.69
CA ALA A 99 -2.25 2.25 -17.14
C ALA A 99 -0.93 1.58 -17.55
N GLU A 100 0.19 1.99 -16.95
CA GLU A 100 1.49 1.39 -17.21
C GLU A 100 1.59 -0.04 -16.65
N LEU A 101 1.00 -0.27 -15.47
CA LEU A 101 0.87 -1.60 -14.88
C LEU A 101 0.02 -2.53 -15.73
N ASP A 102 -1.07 -2.05 -16.34
CA ASP A 102 -1.89 -2.82 -17.27
C ASP A 102 -1.14 -3.14 -18.57
N ARG A 103 -0.31 -2.20 -19.04
CA ARG A 103 0.46 -2.33 -20.28
C ARG A 103 1.61 -3.33 -20.16
N LEU A 104 2.34 -3.29 -19.06
CA LEU A 104 3.57 -4.07 -18.85
C LEU A 104 3.36 -5.32 -17.98
N GLY A 105 2.28 -5.34 -17.20
CA GLY A 105 2.13 -6.25 -16.07
C GLY A 105 3.03 -5.87 -14.89
N PRO A 106 2.93 -6.59 -13.77
CA PRO A 106 3.81 -6.40 -12.63
C PRO A 106 5.28 -6.58 -13.04
N PRO A 107 6.19 -5.67 -12.68
CA PRO A 107 7.61 -5.88 -12.91
C PRO A 107 8.05 -7.19 -12.28
N LYS A 108 8.71 -8.05 -13.08
CA LYS A 108 9.37 -9.26 -12.60
C LYS A 108 10.53 -8.84 -11.68
N GLY A 109 10.22 -8.67 -10.40
CA GLY A 109 11.20 -8.50 -9.33
C GLY A 109 11.47 -9.85 -8.70
N THR A 110 12.75 -10.21 -8.61
CA THR A 110 13.31 -11.45 -8.06
C THR A 110 12.86 -11.67 -6.61
N ILE A 111 11.71 -12.28 -6.40
CA ILE A 111 11.40 -13.03 -5.17
C ILE A 111 10.77 -14.36 -5.62
N ASP A 112 11.50 -15.08 -6.46
CA ASP A 112 11.50 -16.54 -6.36
C ASP A 112 12.35 -16.83 -5.13
N SER A 113 11.72 -16.84 -3.96
CA SER A 113 12.38 -17.28 -2.73
C SER A 113 12.83 -18.72 -2.92
N LYS A 114 14.13 -18.94 -2.86
CA LYS A 114 14.72 -20.24 -2.57
C LYS A 114 14.63 -20.51 -1.07
#